data_AF-A0A835AI96-F1
#
_entry.id   AF-A0A835AI96-F1
#
_cell.length_a   1.000
_cell.length_b   1.000
_cell.length_c   1.000
_cell.angle_alpha   90.00
_cell.angle_beta   90.00
_cell.angle_gamma   90.00
#
_symmetry.space_group_name_H-M   'P 1'
#
loop_
_entity.id
_entity.type
_entity.pdbx_description
1 polymer ?
#
loop_
_entity_poly.entity_id
_entity_poly.type
_entity_poly.pdbx_seq_one_letter_code
_entity_poly.pdbx_strand_id
1 'polypeptide(L)' 'MLLRARERFGLTIFREIIIMAIWAIWTHRNSIIFYNTTLSFATWRRTFTKGMKAVTSRAKPLVKESIKTWLSSLL' A
#
# COMPACT_ATOMS: atom_id res chain seq x y z
N MET A 1 2.24 -15.42 -12.39
CA MET A 1 3.11 -14.44 -11.70
C MET A 1 2.54 -13.97 -10.37
N LEU A 2 1.31 -13.44 -10.32
CA LEU A 2 0.69 -12.95 -9.08
C LEU A 2 0.48 -14.03 -8.00
N LEU A 3 0.00 -15.23 -8.37
CA LEU A 3 -0.17 -16.36 -7.44
C LEU A 3 1.15 -16.78 -6.79
N ARG A 4 2.22 -16.93 -7.59
CA ARG A 4 3.57 -17.22 -7.07
C ARG A 4 4.11 -16.12 -6.16
N ALA A 5 3.83 -14.86 -6.47
CA ALA A 5 4.22 -13.73 -5.62
C ALA A 5 3.47 -13.74 -4.29
N ARG A 6 2.18 -14.07 -4.31
CA ARG A 6 1.36 -14.26 -3.10
C ARG A 6 1.89 -15.40 -2.23
N GLU A 7 2.20 -16.55 -2.84
CA GLU A 7 2.77 -17.71 -2.14
C GLU A 7 4.11 -17.36 -1.49
N ARG A 8 5.00 -16.68 -2.21
CA ARG A 8 6.31 -16.23 -1.69
C ARG A 8 6.19 -15.15 -0.61
N PHE A 9 5.18 -14.30 -0.67
CA PHE A 9 4.97 -13.27 0.34
C PHE A 9 4.55 -13.86 1.68
N GLY A 10 3.90 -15.03 1.69
CA GLY A 10 3.61 -15.81 2.90
C GLY A 10 2.55 -15.22 3.83
N LEU A 11 2.08 -13.98 3.60
CA LEU A 11 1.04 -13.34 4.39
C LEU A 11 -0.26 -13.18 3.61
N THR A 12 -1.38 -13.34 4.32
CA THR A 12 -2.74 -13.20 3.77
C THR A 12 -3.08 -11.79 3.31
N ILE A 13 -2.31 -10.79 3.75
CA ILE A 13 -2.47 -9.35 3.46
C ILE A 13 -1.79 -8.88 2.17
N PHE A 14 -1.17 -9.80 1.41
CA PHE A 14 -0.42 -9.50 0.18
C PHE A 14 -1.23 -8.64 -0.80
N ARG A 15 -2.49 -8.99 -1.01
CA ARG A 15 -3.34 -8.34 -2.01
C ARG A 15 -3.61 -6.89 -1.64
N GLU A 16 -3.94 -6.64 -0.38
CA GLU A 16 -4.23 -5.32 0.16
C GLU A 16 -3.00 -4.40 -0.01
N ILE A 17 -1.81 -4.92 0.28
CA ILE A 17 -0.55 -4.19 0.11
C ILE A 17 -0.30 -3.84 -1.36
N ILE A 18 -0.37 -4.83 -2.26
CA ILE A 18 -0.06 -4.63 -3.67
C ILE A 18 -1.04 -3.68 -4.34
N ILE A 19 -2.35 -3.84 -4.09
CA ILE A 19 -3.37 -2.94 -4.63
C ILE A 19 -3.10 -1.50 -4.16
N MET A 20 -2.81 -1.31 -2.88
CA MET A 20 -2.54 0.03 -2.34
C MET A 20 -1.24 0.63 -2.87
N ALA A 21 -0.20 -0.17 -3.08
CA ALA A 21 1.06 0.28 -3.66
C ALA A 21 0.86 0.75 -5.12
N ILE A 22 0.15 -0.05 -5.93
CA ILE A 22 -0.19 0.30 -7.32
C ILE A 22 -1.06 1.57 -7.36
N TRP A 23 -2.07 1.66 -6.48
CA TRP A 23 -2.90 2.84 -6.36
C TRP A 23 -2.07 4.09 -6.05
N ALA A 24 -1.16 4.01 -5.09
CA ALA A 24 -0.28 5.14 -4.75
C ALA A 24 0.65 5.53 -5.91
N ILE A 25 1.17 4.57 -6.69
CA ILE A 25 1.95 4.86 -7.91
C ILE A 25 1.08 5.62 -8.91
N TRP A 26 -0.12 5.11 -9.17
CA TRP A 26 -1.04 5.72 -10.13
C TRP A 26 -1.42 7.15 -9.72
N THR A 27 -1.74 7.38 -8.44
CA THR A 27 -2.03 8.72 -7.92
C THR A 27 -0.83 9.66 -8.05
N HIS A 28 0.37 9.20 -7.69
CA HIS A 28 1.59 10.02 -7.78
C HIS A 28 1.96 10.35 -9.24
N ARG A 29 1.80 9.38 -10.15
CA ARG A 29 2.00 9.62 -11.59
C ARG A 29 1.01 10.65 -12.12
N ASN A 30 -0.26 10.53 -11.74
CA ASN A 30 -1.28 11.49 -12.15
C ASN A 30 -1.02 12.88 -11.58
N SER A 31 -0.47 13.01 -10.37
CA SER A 31 -0.16 14.33 -9.84
C SER A 31 0.96 15.03 -10.61
N ILE A 32 1.94 14.27 -11.09
CA ILE A 32 2.99 14.80 -11.98
C ILE A 32 2.37 15.28 -13.29
N ILE A 33 1.50 14.47 -13.92
CA ILE A 33 0.90 14.78 -15.22
C ILE A 33 -0.06 15.97 -15.15
N PHE A 34 -0.95 16.00 -14.15
CA PHE A 34 -2.07 16.95 -14.12
C PHE A 34 -1.82 18.17 -13.23
N TYR A 35 -0.89 18.09 -12.27
CA TYR A 35 -0.62 19.17 -11.31
C TYR A 35 0.85 19.60 -11.27
N ASN A 36 1.68 19.12 -12.22
CA ASN A 36 3.11 19.45 -12.33
C ASN A 36 3.90 19.25 -11.02
N THR A 37 3.52 18.26 -10.21
CA THR A 37 4.27 17.91 -8.99
C THR A 37 5.57 17.19 -9.34
N THR A 38 6.57 17.23 -8.45
CA THR A 38 7.84 16.51 -8.65
C THR A 38 7.74 15.03 -8.26
N LEU A 39 8.52 14.18 -8.95
CA LEU A 39 8.74 12.80 -8.53
C LEU A 39 9.33 12.74 -7.11
N SER A 40 8.64 12.06 -6.19
CA SER A 40 9.05 11.99 -4.79
C SER A 40 8.59 10.69 -4.16
N PHE A 41 9.56 9.88 -3.72
CA PHE A 41 9.28 8.66 -2.97
C PHE A 41 8.59 8.96 -1.63
N ALA A 42 8.91 10.08 -0.99
CA ALA A 42 8.26 10.50 0.25
C ALA A 42 6.76 10.79 0.04
N THR A 43 6.41 11.46 -1.06
CA THR A 43 5.01 11.74 -1.43
C THR A 43 4.25 10.46 -1.73
N TRP A 44 4.87 9.55 -2.49
CA TRP A 44 4.31 8.22 -2.74
C TRP A 44 4.10 7.43 -1.44
N ARG A 45 5.12 7.36 -0.57
CA ARG A 45 5.06 6.63 0.72
C ARG A 45 3.96 7.20 1.61
N ARG A 46 3.81 8.52 1.69
CA ARG A 46 2.72 9.18 2.43
C ARG A 46 1.35 8.78 1.90
N THR A 47 1.18 8.75 0.58
CA THR A 47 -0.07 8.35 -0.08
C THR A 47 -0.40 6.89 0.19
N PHE A 48 0.59 6.01 0.04
CA PHE A 48 0.50 4.59 0.37
C PHE A 48 0.12 4.36 1.83
N THR A 49 0.85 4.95 2.78
CA THR A 49 0.58 4.79 4.22
C THR A 49 -0.80 5.33 4.60
N LYS A 50 -1.23 6.47 4.04
CA LYS A 50 -2.59 7.01 4.25
C LYS A 50 -3.66 6.02 3.77
N GLY A 51 -3.48 5.48 2.57
CA GLY A 51 -4.42 4.50 2.01
C GLY A 51 -4.43 3.18 2.78
N MET A 52 -3.27 2.68 3.20
CA MET A 52 -3.18 1.50 4.05
C MET A 52 -3.91 1.69 5.38
N LYS A 53 -3.75 2.83 6.06
CA LYS A 53 -4.52 3.14 7.28
C LYS A 53 -6.03 3.10 7.05
N ALA A 54 -6.51 3.58 5.91
CA ALA A 54 -7.93 3.52 5.54
C ALA A 54 -8.39 2.06 5.34
N VAL A 55 -7.61 1.23 4.64
CA VAL A 55 -7.89 -0.21 4.47
C VAL A 55 -7.92 -0.92 5.83
N THR A 56 -6.91 -0.68 6.68
CA THR A 56 -6.82 -1.24 8.04
C THR A 56 -8.04 -0.90 8.89
N SER A 57 -8.61 0.30 8.76
CA SER A 57 -9.79 0.71 9.54
C SER A 57 -11.05 -0.08 9.20
N ARG A 58 -11.15 -0.61 7.97
CA ARG A 58 -12.32 -1.36 7.46
C ARG A 58 -12.10 -2.87 7.43
N ALA A 59 -10.88 -3.33 7.75
CA ALA A 59 -10.53 -4.75 7.72
C ALA A 59 -11.11 -5.51 8.93
N LYS A 60 -11.36 -6.80 8.75
CA LYS A 60 -11.69 -7.72 9.85
C LYS A 60 -10.57 -7.73 10.91
N PRO A 61 -10.86 -7.96 12.20
CA PRO A 61 -9.86 -7.86 13.28
C PRO A 61 -8.55 -8.61 13.03
N LEU A 62 -8.62 -9.87 12.58
CA LEU A 62 -7.42 -10.67 12.29
C LEU A 62 -6.55 -10.06 11.19
N VAL A 63 -7.17 -9.60 10.09
CA VAL A 63 -6.48 -8.95 8.96
C VAL A 63 -5.92 -7.59 9.39
N LYS A 64 -6.66 -6.85 10.22
CA LYS A 64 -6.27 -5.56 10.76
C LYS A 64 -4.98 -5.66 11.57
N GLU A 65 -4.88 -6.63 12.47
CA GLU A 65 -3.67 -6.84 13.27
C GLU A 65 -2.49 -7.29 12.40
N SER A 66 -2.70 -8.21 11.43
CA SER A 66 -1.64 -8.56 10.48
C SER A 66 -1.11 -7.36 9.69
N ILE A 67 -2.00 -6.47 9.21
CA ILE A 67 -1.59 -5.26 8.49
C ILE A 67 -0.82 -4.30 9.41
N LYS A 68 -1.29 -4.09 10.63
CA LYS A 68 -0.60 -3.21 11.60
C LYS A 68 0.80 -3.71 11.91
N THR A 69 0.94 -4.99 12.26
CA THR A 69 2.25 -5.59 12.58
C THR A 69 3.22 -5.42 11.41
N TRP A 70 2.77 -5.68 10.18
CA TRP A 70 3.58 -5.51 8.99
C TRP A 70 3.93 -4.04 8.68
N LEU A 71 3.00 -3.11 8.86
CA LEU A 71 3.27 -1.67 8.68
C LEU A 71 4.27 -1.15 9.72
N SER A 72 4.17 -1.61 10.97
CA SER A 72 5.09 -1.23 12.04
C SER A 72 6.50 -1.75 11.80
N SER A 73 6.70 -2.87 11.09
CA SER A 73 8.04 -3.34 10.73
C SER A 73 8.68 -2.57 9.57
N LEU A 74 7.94 -1.67 8.92
CA LEU A 74 8.39 -0.89 7.75
C LEU A 74 8.61 0.60 8.04
N LEU A 75 8.12 1.08 9.18
CA LEU A 75 8.25 2.47 9.64
C LEU A 75 9.43 2.56 10.60
#